data_AF-A0A453BUI5-F1
#
_entry.id   AF-A0A453BUI5-F1
#
_cell.length_a   1.000
_cell.length_b   1.000
_cell.length_c   1.000
_cell.angle_alpha   90.00
_cell.angle_beta   90.00
_cell.angle_gamma   90.00
#
_symmetry.space_group_name_H-M   'P 1'
#
loop_
_entity.id
_entity.type
_entity.pdbx_description
1 polymer ?
#
loop_
_entity_poly.entity_id
_entity_poly.type
_entity_poly.pdbx_seq_one_letter_code
_entity_poly.pdbx_strand_id
1 'polypeptide(L)'
;VHLGDGIKFIEENAHSEPNGKDSDAVRILIVDVDSSDLSSGLSCPPANFVEDAFLMSAKKFLSAGGLLIINLVARSSAVREMVISRLKAVFENLYSLQLEEDVNEVLFASPSKRYLEIDHLDEAATKLKAMLKFLVDVESDMKNLQRLQ
;
A
#
# COMPACT_ATOMS: atom_id res chain seq x y z
N VAL A 1 1.04 0.52 21.14
CA VAL A 1 2.03 -0.27 20.36
C VAL A 1 1.73 -1.73 20.61
N HIS A 2 1.59 -2.53 19.56
CA HIS A 2 1.39 -3.98 19.63
C HIS A 2 2.68 -4.66 19.20
N LEU A 3 3.15 -5.65 19.97
CA LEU A 3 4.34 -6.45 19.68
C LEU A 3 3.86 -7.85 19.33
N GLY A 4 3.99 -8.24 18.06
CA GLY A 4 3.46 -9.50 17.58
C GLY A 4 3.60 -9.67 16.08
N ASP A 5 2.95 -10.71 15.57
CA ASP A 5 2.87 -11.01 14.14
C ASP A 5 1.87 -10.06 13.47
N GLY A 6 2.36 -9.26 12.51
CA GLY A 6 1.54 -8.28 11.79
C GLY A 6 0.43 -8.90 10.95
N ILE A 7 0.63 -10.11 10.41
CA ILE A 7 -0.39 -10.81 9.62
C ILE A 7 -1.54 -11.22 10.54
N LYS A 8 -1.23 -11.89 11.66
CA LYS A 8 -2.25 -12.29 12.64
C LYS A 8 -3.02 -11.10 13.17
N PHE A 9 -2.32 -10.00 13.46
CA PHE A 9 -2.97 -8.76 13.89
C PHE A 9 -4.00 -8.28 12.87
N ILE A 10 -3.67 -8.25 11.58
CA ILE A 10 -4.60 -7.82 10.53
C ILE A 10 -5.76 -8.81 10.38
N GLU A 11 -5.51 -10.12 10.41
CA GLU A 11 -6.55 -11.15 10.33
C GLU A 11 -7.56 -11.08 11.48
N GLU A 12 -7.08 -10.90 12.71
CA GLU A 12 -7.93 -10.80 13.90
C GLU A 12 -8.77 -9.51 13.92
N ASN A 13 -8.24 -8.42 13.37
CA ASN A 13 -8.92 -7.12 13.37
C ASN A 13 -9.72 -6.84 12.10
N ALA A 14 -9.60 -7.67 11.05
CA ALA A 14 -10.34 -7.53 9.78
C ALA A 14 -11.87 -7.62 9.92
N HIS A 15 -12.36 -8.19 11.03
CA HIS A 15 -13.79 -8.40 11.29
C HIS A 15 -14.37 -7.46 12.35
N SER A 16 -13.57 -6.53 12.86
CA SER A 16 -14.06 -5.54 13.81
C SER A 16 -14.93 -4.50 13.06
N GLU A 17 -16.25 -4.69 13.15
CA GLU A 17 -17.23 -3.70 12.69
C GLU A 17 -16.89 -2.35 13.32
N PRO A 18 -16.73 -1.28 12.53
CA PRO A 18 -16.48 0.02 13.09
C PRO A 18 -17.70 0.44 13.92
N ASN A 19 -17.53 0.55 15.24
CA ASN A 19 -18.53 1.20 16.10
C ASN A 19 -18.87 2.56 15.48
N GLY A 20 -20.14 2.98 15.47
CA GLY A 20 -20.68 4.08 14.62
C GLY A 20 -20.05 5.49 14.70
N LYS A 21 -18.90 5.68 15.36
CA LYS A 21 -17.98 6.83 15.20
C LYS A 21 -16.73 6.54 14.35
N ASP A 22 -16.33 5.28 14.22
CA ASP A 22 -15.17 4.80 13.45
C ASP A 22 -15.52 4.40 12.00
N SER A 23 -16.80 4.40 11.62
CA SER A 23 -17.23 3.97 10.28
C SER A 23 -16.69 4.86 9.16
N ASP A 24 -16.41 6.12 9.50
CA ASP A 24 -15.90 7.14 8.59
C ASP A 24 -14.37 7.33 8.71
N ALA A 25 -13.71 6.61 9.63
CA ALA A 25 -12.28 6.73 9.83
C ALA A 25 -11.52 6.07 8.67
N VAL A 26 -10.71 6.85 7.96
CA VAL A 26 -9.80 6.33 6.93
C VAL A 26 -8.70 5.50 7.60
N ARG A 27 -8.62 4.22 7.24
CA ARG A 27 -7.55 3.31 7.68
C ARG A 27 -6.47 3.22 6.61
N ILE A 28 -5.22 3.43 7.01
CA ILE A 28 -4.04 3.25 6.18
C ILE A 28 -3.23 2.09 6.77
N LEU A 29 -2.89 1.11 5.93
CA LEU A 29 -2.03 -0.01 6.28
C LEU A 29 -0.74 0.11 5.48
N ILE A 30 0.39 0.26 6.17
CA ILE A 30 1.72 0.34 5.55
C ILE A 30 2.46 -0.96 5.87
N VAL A 31 2.90 -1.67 4.84
CA VAL A 31 3.72 -2.87 4.93
C VAL A 31 5.14 -2.50 4.50
N ASP A 32 5.99 -2.34 5.50
CA ASP A 32 7.43 -2.13 5.36
C ASP A 32 8.14 -3.14 6.26
N VAL A 33 8.25 -4.37 5.75
CA VAL A 33 8.74 -5.53 6.50
C VAL A 33 9.84 -6.17 5.69
N ASP A 34 11.07 -6.17 6.19
CA ASP A 34 12.18 -6.86 5.54
C ASP A 34 12.00 -8.39 5.59
N SER A 35 12.44 -9.07 4.53
CA SER A 35 12.42 -10.53 4.44
C SER A 35 13.81 -11.11 4.60
N SER A 36 14.03 -11.86 5.68
CA SER A 36 15.23 -12.69 5.84
C SER A 36 15.25 -13.90 4.88
N ASP A 37 14.07 -14.32 4.39
CA ASP A 37 13.95 -15.38 3.38
C ASP A 37 13.81 -14.80 1.98
N LEU A 38 14.88 -14.92 1.20
CA LEU A 38 14.95 -14.44 -0.18
C LEU A 38 14.56 -15.50 -1.20
N SER A 39 14.10 -16.69 -0.79
CA SER A 39 13.78 -17.79 -1.72
C SER A 39 12.66 -17.42 -2.71
N SER A 40 11.69 -16.62 -2.26
CA SER A 40 10.54 -16.14 -3.05
C SER A 40 10.91 -15.12 -4.14
N GLY A 41 12.10 -14.51 -4.06
CA GLY A 41 12.45 -13.37 -4.90
C GLY A 41 12.00 -12.01 -4.39
N LEU A 42 11.41 -11.96 -3.19
CA LEU A 42 11.03 -10.73 -2.51
C LEU A 42 11.99 -10.48 -1.34
N SER A 43 12.60 -9.30 -1.33
CA SER A 43 13.36 -8.80 -0.18
C SER A 43 12.46 -7.97 0.74
N CYS A 44 11.46 -7.28 0.19
CA CYS A 44 10.44 -6.59 0.96
C CYS A 44 9.13 -6.60 0.15
N PRO A 45 8.00 -7.07 0.71
CA PRO A 45 7.86 -7.76 1.98
C PRO A 45 8.12 -9.29 1.87
N PRO A 46 8.15 -10.05 2.99
CA PRO A 46 8.05 -11.50 2.95
C PRO A 46 6.81 -11.96 2.15
N ALA A 47 6.91 -13.13 1.50
CA ALA A 47 5.91 -13.57 0.51
C ALA A 47 4.47 -13.67 1.05
N ASN A 48 4.30 -14.02 2.33
CA ASN A 48 3.00 -14.12 2.99
C ASN A 48 2.24 -12.77 3.09
N PHE A 49 2.92 -11.63 3.00
CA PHE A 49 2.29 -10.30 2.93
C PHE A 49 1.74 -9.95 1.54
N VAL A 50 1.98 -10.78 0.53
CA VAL A 50 1.46 -10.59 -0.84
C VAL A 50 0.72 -11.83 -1.34
N GLU A 51 0.35 -12.74 -0.43
CA GLU A 51 -0.52 -13.86 -0.71
C GLU A 51 -1.99 -13.47 -0.58
N ASP A 52 -2.86 -14.13 -1.35
CA ASP A 52 -4.27 -13.78 -1.46
C ASP A 52 -4.98 -13.76 -0.10
N ALA A 53 -4.62 -14.67 0.81
CA ALA A 53 -5.17 -14.72 2.17
C ALA A 53 -4.94 -13.42 2.94
N PHE A 54 -3.68 -12.94 2.96
CA PHE A 54 -3.35 -11.67 3.62
C PHE A 54 -4.00 -10.49 2.90
N LEU A 55 -3.93 -10.44 1.57
CA LEU A 55 -4.50 -9.32 0.80
C LEU A 55 -6.02 -9.19 1.01
N MET A 56 -6.74 -10.31 1.08
CA MET A 56 -8.18 -10.31 1.39
C MET A 56 -8.46 -9.83 2.81
N SER A 57 -7.66 -10.23 3.80
CA SER A 57 -7.78 -9.75 5.18
C SER A 57 -7.45 -8.26 5.28
N ALA A 58 -6.40 -7.80 4.60
CA ALA A 58 -6.06 -6.39 4.49
C ALA A 58 -7.20 -5.56 3.87
N LYS A 59 -7.81 -6.04 2.77
CA LYS A 59 -8.97 -5.38 2.14
C LYS A 59 -10.14 -5.21 3.13
N LYS A 60 -10.44 -6.23 3.93
CA LYS A 60 -11.52 -6.18 4.95
C LYS A 60 -11.18 -5.28 6.13
N PHE A 61 -9.92 -5.27 6.55
CA PHE A 61 -9.43 -4.40 7.61
C PHE A 61 -9.55 -2.92 7.25
N LEU A 62 -9.28 -2.58 5.99
CA LEU A 62 -9.37 -1.22 5.46
C LEU A 62 -10.84 -0.73 5.39
N SER A 63 -11.03 0.54 5.73
CA SER A 63 -12.27 1.27 5.46
C SER A 63 -12.47 1.46 3.95
N ALA A 64 -13.68 1.81 3.50
CA ALA A 64 -13.97 2.06 2.08
C ALA A 64 -13.05 3.12 1.43
N GLY A 65 -12.64 4.15 2.18
CA GLY A 65 -11.67 5.17 1.74
C GLY A 65 -10.21 4.86 2.13
N GLY A 66 -9.92 3.64 2.58
CA GLY A 66 -8.61 3.25 3.08
C GLY A 66 -7.58 2.99 1.99
N LEU A 67 -6.34 2.73 2.42
CA LEU A 67 -5.21 2.49 1.54
C LEU A 67 -4.28 1.43 2.12
N LEU A 68 -3.94 0.42 1.32
CA LEU A 68 -2.79 -0.45 1.54
C LEU A 68 -1.58 0.14 0.82
N ILE A 69 -0.45 0.27 1.51
CA ILE A 69 0.81 0.75 0.97
C ILE A 69 1.85 -0.33 1.22
N ILE A 70 2.55 -0.79 0.18
CA ILE A 70 3.58 -1.82 0.27
C ILE A 70 4.89 -1.24 -0.27
N ASN A 71 5.94 -1.30 0.53
CA ASN A 71 7.31 -1.13 0.04
C ASN A 71 7.73 -2.42 -0.68
N LEU A 72 7.80 -2.40 -2.01
CA LEU A 72 8.13 -3.56 -2.82
C LEU A 72 9.60 -3.51 -3.27
N VAL A 73 10.33 -4.57 -2.92
CA VAL A 73 11.68 -4.85 -3.40
C VAL A 73 11.70 -6.27 -3.96
N ALA A 74 11.59 -6.36 -5.29
CA ALA A 74 11.55 -7.62 -6.02
C ALA A 74 12.84 -7.82 -6.83
N ARG A 75 13.38 -9.05 -6.82
CA ARG A 75 14.63 -9.39 -7.55
C ARG A 75 14.46 -9.50 -9.07
N SER A 76 13.22 -9.56 -9.56
CA SER A 76 12.94 -9.65 -10.99
C SER A 76 11.58 -9.05 -11.35
N SER A 77 11.45 -8.64 -12.61
CA SER A 77 10.17 -8.16 -13.16
C SER A 77 9.06 -9.21 -13.07
N ALA A 78 9.38 -10.50 -13.23
CA ALA A 78 8.39 -11.56 -13.11
C ALA A 78 7.80 -11.67 -11.69
N VAL A 79 8.62 -11.51 -10.66
CA VAL A 79 8.16 -11.50 -9.26
C VAL A 79 7.32 -10.25 -8.98
N ARG A 80 7.74 -9.09 -9.48
CA ARG A 80 6.96 -7.84 -9.42
C ARG A 80 5.59 -8.00 -10.06
N GLU A 81 5.52 -8.49 -11.30
CA GLU A 81 4.26 -8.67 -12.03
C GLU A 81 3.31 -9.66 -11.34
N MET A 82 3.86 -10.71 -10.71
CA MET A 82 3.07 -11.62 -9.88
C MET A 82 2.40 -10.88 -8.71
N VAL A 83 3.14 -10.04 -7.98
CA VAL A 83 2.58 -9.24 -6.87
C VAL A 83 1.50 -8.28 -7.37
N ILE A 84 1.77 -7.56 -8.46
CA ILE A 84 0.81 -6.65 -9.08
C ILE A 84 -0.46 -7.40 -9.48
N SER A 85 -0.34 -8.59 -10.09
CA SER A 85 -1.48 -9.41 -10.50
C SER A 85 -2.36 -9.82 -9.33
N ARG A 86 -1.77 -10.20 -8.19
CA ARG A 86 -2.52 -10.56 -6.97
C ARG A 86 -3.22 -9.35 -6.37
N LEU A 87 -2.55 -8.20 -6.31
CA LEU A 87 -3.15 -6.95 -5.84
C LEU A 87 -4.34 -6.54 -6.70
N LYS A 88 -4.20 -6.61 -8.03
CA LYS A 88 -5.27 -6.32 -8.99
C LYS A 88 -6.50 -7.23 -8.83
N ALA A 89 -6.28 -8.50 -8.48
CA ALA A 89 -7.37 -9.45 -8.25
C ALA A 89 -8.19 -9.13 -6.98
N VAL A 90 -7.59 -8.43 -6.01
CA VAL A 90 -8.22 -8.13 -4.72
C VAL A 90 -8.72 -6.68 -4.65
N PHE A 91 -7.95 -5.70 -5.10
CA PHE A 91 -8.25 -4.27 -4.96
C PHE A 91 -8.80 -3.66 -6.24
N GLU A 92 -9.61 -2.62 -6.10
CA GLU A 92 -10.27 -1.98 -7.25
C GLU A 92 -9.30 -1.05 -7.98
N ASN A 93 -8.49 -0.30 -7.22
CA ASN A 93 -7.52 0.66 -7.76
C ASN A 93 -6.12 0.34 -7.26
N LEU A 94 -5.15 0.41 -8.17
CA LEU A 94 -3.74 0.15 -7.88
C LEU A 94 -2.87 1.23 -8.50
N TYR A 95 -1.91 1.72 -7.73
CA TYR A 95 -0.93 2.71 -8.16
C TYR A 95 0.48 2.24 -7.79
N SER A 96 1.46 2.73 -8.53
CA SER A 96 2.88 2.47 -8.31
C SER A 96 3.64 3.80 -8.33
N LEU A 97 4.55 3.95 -7.38
CA LEU A 97 5.52 5.03 -7.35
C LEU A 97 6.92 4.42 -7.38
N GLN A 98 7.65 4.67 -8.46
CA GLN A 98 9.05 4.32 -8.56
C GLN A 98 9.90 5.48 -8.04
N LEU A 99 10.79 5.21 -7.09
CA LEU A 99 11.69 6.21 -6.52
C LEU A 99 12.99 6.22 -7.33
N GLU A 100 13.47 7.41 -7.73
CA GLU A 100 14.56 7.56 -8.71
C GLU A 100 15.91 7.02 -8.22
N GLU A 101 16.15 7.04 -6.91
CA GLU A 101 17.43 6.65 -6.29
C GLU A 101 17.43 5.22 -5.71
N ASP A 102 16.27 4.55 -5.66
CA ASP A 102 16.12 3.23 -5.02
C ASP A 102 15.58 2.17 -5.99
N VAL A 103 15.94 0.90 -5.76
CA VAL A 103 15.32 -0.26 -6.44
C VAL A 103 13.86 -0.47 -5.95
N ASN A 104 13.44 0.32 -4.97
CA ASN A 104 12.18 0.16 -4.26
C ASN A 104 11.03 0.80 -5.04
N GLU A 105 9.96 0.05 -5.18
CA GLU A 105 8.71 0.53 -5.75
C GLU A 105 7.67 0.58 -4.63
N VAL A 106 6.99 1.71 -4.47
CA VAL A 106 5.89 1.82 -3.50
C VAL A 106 4.58 1.52 -4.23
N LEU A 107 3.89 0.46 -3.81
CA LEU A 107 2.58 0.09 -4.34
C LEU A 107 1.47 0.59 -3.43
N PHE A 108 0.43 1.19 -4.03
CA PHE A 108 -0.75 1.69 -3.31
C PHE A 108 -2.00 0.99 -3.82
N ALA A 109 -2.75 0.31 -2.96
CA ALA A 109 -3.96 -0.41 -3.33
C ALA A 109 -5.16 0.05 -2.50
N SER A 110 -6.27 0.40 -3.15
CA SER A 110 -7.48 0.91 -2.48
C SER A 110 -8.69 0.00 -2.71
N PRO A 111 -9.50 -0.27 -1.67
CA PRO A 111 -10.78 -0.96 -1.81
C PRO A 111 -11.87 -0.08 -2.42
N SER A 112 -11.65 1.24 -2.48
CA SER A 112 -12.60 2.21 -3.02
C SER A 112 -12.83 1.96 -4.50
N LYS A 113 -14.09 1.99 -4.94
CA LYS A 113 -14.43 2.03 -6.38
C LYS A 113 -14.11 3.38 -7.03
N ARG A 114 -13.96 4.44 -6.23
CA ARG A 114 -13.50 5.75 -6.72
C ARG A 114 -12.00 5.72 -6.84
N TYR A 115 -11.50 6.06 -8.02
CA TYR A 115 -10.07 6.21 -8.30
C TYR A 115 -9.62 7.63 -7.96
N LEU A 116 -8.34 7.77 -7.64
CA LEU A 116 -7.64 9.06 -7.59
C LEU A 116 -7.37 9.56 -9.00
N GLU A 117 -7.78 10.79 -9.29
CA GLU A 117 -7.34 11.51 -10.49
C GLU A 117 -5.95 12.09 -10.22
N ILE A 118 -4.93 11.45 -10.80
CA ILE A 118 -3.52 11.80 -10.57
C ILE A 118 -3.25 13.26 -10.95
N ASP A 119 -3.89 13.76 -12.01
CA ASP A 119 -3.77 15.14 -12.50
C ASP A 119 -4.25 16.20 -11.48
N HIS A 120 -5.02 15.80 -10.47
CA HIS A 120 -5.53 16.69 -9.42
C HIS A 120 -4.79 16.54 -8.08
N LEU A 121 -3.71 15.76 -8.04
CA LEU A 121 -2.95 15.55 -6.80
C LEU A 121 -2.09 16.77 -6.42
N ASP A 122 -1.82 17.69 -7.32
CA ASP A 122 -0.97 18.88 -7.05
C ASP A 122 -1.47 19.71 -5.87
N GLU A 123 -2.79 19.91 -5.75
CA GLU A 123 -3.38 20.64 -4.64
C GLU A 123 -3.21 19.87 -3.31
N ALA A 124 -3.43 18.56 -3.33
CA ALA A 124 -3.25 17.69 -2.17
C ALA A 124 -1.78 17.65 -1.73
N ALA A 125 -0.84 17.58 -2.68
CA ALA A 125 0.60 17.59 -2.45
C ALA A 125 1.06 18.92 -1.85
N THR A 126 0.60 20.04 -2.42
CA THR A 126 0.86 21.38 -1.90
C THR A 126 0.38 21.51 -0.46
N LYS A 127 -0.84 21.03 -0.17
CA LYS A 127 -1.41 21.03 1.17
C LYS A 127 -0.62 20.15 2.13
N LEU A 128 -0.21 18.95 1.71
CA LEU A 128 0.62 18.04 2.51
C LEU A 128 1.98 18.70 2.82
N LYS A 129 2.65 19.25 1.81
CA LYS A 129 3.94 19.95 1.93
C LYS A 129 3.87 21.10 2.92
N ALA A 130 2.79 21.88 2.92
CA ALA A 130 2.56 22.95 3.89
C ALA A 130 2.38 22.44 5.34
N MET A 131 1.97 21.18 5.53
CA MET A 131 1.82 20.55 6.85
C MET A 131 3.11 19.87 7.35
N LEU A 132 4.04 19.54 6.45
CA LEU A 132 5.30 18.90 6.80
C LEU A 132 6.26 19.90 7.47
N LYS A 133 6.97 19.43 8.49
CA LYS A 133 8.00 20.22 9.20
C LYS A 133 9.40 20.09 8.58
N PHE A 134 9.51 19.31 7.51
CA PHE A 134 10.74 19.02 6.79
C PHE A 134 10.46 19.12 5.29
N LEU A 135 11.51 19.45 4.54
CA LEU A 135 11.43 19.57 3.09
C LEU A 135 11.35 18.16 2.49
N VAL A 136 10.33 17.95 1.66
CA VAL A 136 10.17 16.75 0.82
C VAL A 136 9.88 17.23 -0.58
N ASP A 137 10.56 16.64 -1.57
CA ASP A 137 10.30 16.92 -2.99
C ASP A 137 9.16 16.05 -3.52
N VAL A 138 7.98 16.23 -2.93
CA VAL A 138 6.77 15.48 -3.28
C VAL A 138 6.41 15.68 -4.75
N GLU A 139 6.69 16.86 -5.32
CA GLU A 139 6.36 17.21 -6.70
C GLU A 139 7.21 16.43 -7.71
N SER A 140 8.49 16.19 -7.42
CA SER A 140 9.32 15.36 -8.30
C SER A 140 8.89 13.89 -8.23
N ASP A 141 8.71 13.35 -7.03
CA ASP A 141 8.30 11.96 -6.83
C ASP A 141 6.95 11.67 -7.51
N MET A 142 5.99 12.60 -7.40
CA MET A 142 4.66 12.41 -7.98
C MET A 142 4.64 12.26 -9.51
N LYS A 143 5.67 12.74 -10.22
CA LYS A 143 5.77 12.51 -11.68
C LYS A 143 5.96 11.03 -12.02
N ASN A 144 6.49 10.25 -11.08
CA ASN A 144 6.72 8.82 -11.22
C ASN A 144 5.54 7.99 -10.70
N LEU A 145 4.48 8.63 -10.19
CA LEU A 145 3.25 7.94 -9.78
C LEU A 145 2.44 7.53 -11.01
N GLN A 146 2.12 6.25 -11.10
CA GLN A 146 1.38 5.66 -12.21
C GLN A 146 0.19 4.86 -11.69
N ARG A 147 -0.94 4.97 -12.39
CA ARG A 147 -2.09 4.08 -12.17
C ARG A 147 -1.89 2.77 -12.94
N LEU A 148 -1.97 1.66 -12.22
CA LEU A 148 -1.84 0.30 -12.76
C LEU A 148 -3.20 -0.38 -13.01
N GLN A 149 -4.26 0.06 -12.31
CA GLN A 149 -5.65 -0.39 -12.47
C GLN A 149 -6.62 0.69 -11.99
#